data_AF-A0A7Y8C4W1-F1
#
_entry.id   AF-A0A7Y8C4W1-F1
#
_cell.length_a   1.000
_cell.length_b   1.000
_cell.length_c   1.000
_cell.angle_alpha   90.00
_cell.angle_beta   90.00
_cell.angle_gamma   90.00
#
_symmetry.space_group_name_H-M   'P 1'
#
loop_
_entity.id
_entity.type
_entity.pdbx_description
1 polymer ?
#
loop_
_entity_poly.entity_id
_entity_poly.type
_entity_poly.pdbx_seq_one_letter_code
_entity_poly.pdbx_strand_id
1 'polypeptide(L)' 'MAWIVKMTDDAGEVFYGSSPDREGIRYRSSTPAGAERFESKEKAEAVFYWFHQMRELQKYRLEAVQVE' A
#
# COMPACT_ATOMS: atom_id res chain seq x y z
N MET A 1 -12.72 -9.02 -7.17
CA MET A 1 -11.32 -9.36 -6.82
C MET A 1 -10.40 -8.25 -7.27
N ALA A 2 -9.71 -7.63 -6.32
CA ALA A 2 -8.68 -6.62 -6.55
C ALA A 2 -7.45 -6.96 -5.72
N TRP A 3 -6.31 -6.38 -6.07
CA TRP A 3 -5.10 -6.42 -5.26
C TRP A 3 -4.89 -5.09 -4.56
N ILE A 4 -4.40 -5.11 -3.33
CA ILE A 4 -4.05 -3.91 -2.57
C ILE A 4 -2.66 -4.08 -1.94
N VAL A 5 -2.04 -2.97 -1.54
CA VAL A 5 -0.80 -2.99 -0.76
C VAL A 5 -1.14 -3.02 0.72
N LYS A 6 -0.78 -4.11 1.40
CA LYS A 6 -0.77 -4.23 2.86
C LYS A 6 0.58 -3.76 3.40
N MET A 7 0.56 -2.98 4.46
CA MET A 7 1.73 -2.43 5.14
C MET A 7 1.70 -2.90 6.59
N THR A 8 2.75 -3.56 7.07
CA THR A 8 2.85 -4.02 8.45
C THR A 8 4.03 -3.34 9.12
N ASP A 9 3.84 -2.69 10.27
CA ASP A 9 4.96 -2.11 11.01
C ASP A 9 5.67 -3.12 11.92
N ASP A 10 6.73 -2.66 12.59
CA ASP A 10 7.54 -3.47 13.51
C ASP A 10 6.75 -3.92 14.76
N ALA A 11 5.65 -3.23 15.10
CA ALA A 11 4.76 -3.62 16.18
C ALA A 11 3.69 -4.65 15.73
N GLY A 12 3.61 -4.94 14.42
CA GLY A 12 2.63 -5.83 13.83
C GLY A 12 1.31 -5.16 13.48
N GLU A 13 1.20 -3.83 13.59
CA GLU A 13 0.01 -3.11 13.16
C GLU A 13 -0.10 -3.09 11.63
N VAL A 14 -1.33 -3.23 11.14
CA VAL A 14 -1.62 -3.35 9.71
C VAL A 14 -2.28 -2.08 9.18
N PHE A 15 -1.74 -1.59 8.07
CA PHE A 15 -2.25 -0.48 7.27
C PHE A 15 -2.30 -0.87 5.79
N TYR A 16 -2.82 0.03 4.96
CA TYR A 16 -2.99 -0.20 3.53
C TYR A 16 -2.53 0.99 2.71
N GLY A 17 -1.91 0.77 1.55
CA GLY A 17 -1.39 1.84 0.70
C GLY A 17 -2.50 2.55 -0.06
N SER A 18 -2.58 3.88 0.06
CA SER A 18 -3.55 4.69 -0.68
C SER A 18 -3.15 4.90 -2.14
N SER A 19 -4.13 5.34 -2.94
CA SER A 19 -3.85 5.97 -4.23
C SER A 19 -3.01 7.23 -4.04
N PRO A 20 -2.19 7.63 -5.04
CA PRO A 20 -1.48 8.89 -4.99
C PRO A 20 -2.47 10.05 -5.02
N ASP A 21 -2.17 11.11 -4.28
CA ASP A 21 -2.90 12.37 -4.37
C ASP A 21 -2.52 13.18 -5.63
N ARG A 22 -2.95 14.45 -5.68
CA ARG A 22 -2.67 15.35 -6.81
C ARG A 22 -1.18 15.67 -6.96
N GLU A 23 -0.40 15.55 -5.90
CA GLU A 23 1.04 15.80 -5.86
C GLU A 23 1.85 14.49 -6.05
N GLY A 24 1.16 13.36 -6.23
CA GLY A 24 1.80 12.05 -6.38
C GLY A 24 2.16 11.38 -5.05
N ILE A 25 1.74 11.97 -3.91
CA ILE A 25 2.07 11.46 -2.58
C ILE A 25 1.08 10.37 -2.19
N ARG A 26 1.61 9.30 -1.61
CA ARG A 26 0.86 8.15 -1.12
C ARG A 26 0.90 8.16 0.40
N TYR A 27 -0.16 7.63 1.00
CA TYR A 27 -0.32 7.59 2.44
C TYR A 27 -0.74 6.19 2.89
N ARG A 28 -0.69 5.98 4.20
CA ARG A 28 -1.32 4.82 4.82
C ARG A 28 -2.81 5.07 5.07
N SER A 29 -3.61 4.04 4.84
CA SER A 29 -5.00 3.93 5.23
C SER A 29 -5.12 2.91 6.35
N SER A 30 -5.98 3.18 7.34
CA SER A 30 -6.32 2.23 8.40
C SER A 30 -7.31 1.16 7.96
N THR A 31 -7.93 1.31 6.78
CA THR A 31 -8.93 0.36 6.27
C THR A 31 -8.62 -0.08 4.84
N PRO A 32 -8.95 -1.33 4.46
CA PRO A 32 -8.80 -1.81 3.08
C PRO A 32 -9.61 -0.99 2.05
N ALA A 33 -10.73 -0.39 2.48
CA ALA A 33 -11.60 0.41 1.63
C ALA A 33 -10.91 1.68 1.11
N GLY A 34 -9.96 2.24 1.87
CA GLY A 34 -9.15 3.38 1.46
C GLY A 34 -7.87 3.01 0.70
N ALA A 35 -7.66 1.73 0.39
CA ALA A 35 -6.49 1.27 -0.35
C ALA A 35 -6.67 1.48 -1.86
N GLU A 36 -5.56 1.71 -2.56
CA GLU A 36 -5.57 1.64 -4.02
C GLU A 36 -5.86 0.21 -4.47
N ARG A 37 -6.79 0.06 -5.41
CA ARG A 37 -7.18 -1.22 -5.99
C ARG A 37 -6.49 -1.43 -7.32
N PHE A 38 -5.77 -2.54 -7.43
CA PHE A 38 -5.04 -2.96 -8.62
C PHE A 38 -5.68 -4.19 -9.26
N GLU A 39 -5.58 -4.28 -10.58
CA GLU A 39 -6.13 -5.40 -11.37
C GLU A 39 -5.30 -6.68 -11.24
N SER A 40 -4.04 -6.57 -10.85
CA SER A 40 -3.14 -7.72 -10.71
C SER A 40 -2.15 -7.53 -9.56
N LYS A 41 -1.56 -8.63 -9.11
CA LYS A 41 -0.53 -8.64 -8.07
C LYS A 41 0.68 -7.80 -8.50
N GLU A 42 1.12 -7.97 -9.74
CA GLU A 42 2.29 -7.30 -10.30
C GLU A 42 2.10 -5.77 -10.30
N LYS A 43 0.88 -5.29 -10.59
CA LYS A 43 0.56 -3.85 -10.50
C LYS A 43 0.63 -3.32 -9.06
N ALA A 44 0.18 -4.12 -8.09
CA ALA A 44 0.29 -3.75 -6.68
C ALA A 44 1.74 -3.78 -6.17
N GLU A 45 2.56 -4.73 -6.63
CA GLU A 45 3.98 -4.81 -6.26
C GLU A 45 4.81 -3.71 -6.95
N ALA A 46 4.46 -3.32 -8.17
CA ALA A 46 5.13 -2.24 -8.89
C ALA A 46 5.12 -0.91 -8.11
N VAL A 47 4.13 -0.69 -7.25
CA VAL A 47 4.07 0.53 -6.45
C VAL A 47 4.91 0.49 -5.17
N PHE A 48 5.46 -0.67 -4.77
CA PHE A 48 6.32 -0.78 -3.58
C PHE A 48 7.52 0.14 -3.64
N TYR A 49 8.09 0.30 -4.85
CA TYR A 49 9.18 1.24 -5.07
C TYR A 49 8.80 2.65 -4.61
N TRP A 50 7.60 3.14 -4.96
CA TRP A 50 7.12 4.47 -4.57
C TRP A 50 6.90 4.57 -3.05
N PHE A 51 6.35 3.54 -2.41
CA PHE A 51 6.20 3.49 -0.95
C PHE A 51 7.57 3.57 -0.26
N HIS A 52 8.60 2.88 -0.78
CA HIS A 52 9.96 2.94 -0.24
C HIS A 52 10.70 4.25 -0.53
N GLN A 53 10.24 5.10 -1.44
CA GLN A 53 10.79 6.46 -1.59
C GLN A 53 10.29 7.41 -0.49
N MET A 54 9.17 7.09 0.16
CA MET A 54 8.55 7.93 1.18
C MET A 54 9.10 7.55 2.56
N ARG A 55 9.86 8.47 3.16
CA ARG A 55 10.52 8.24 4.48
C ARG A 55 9.57 7.72 5.56
N GLU A 56 8.33 8.21 5.58
CA GLU A 56 7.32 7.80 6.57
C GLU A 56 6.81 6.37 6.37
N LEU A 57 6.93 5.84 5.16
CA LEU A 57 6.40 4.54 4.74
C LEU A 57 7.49 3.47 4.62
N GLN A 58 8.77 3.86 4.57
CA GLN A 58 9.92 2.95 4.54
C GLN A 58 9.97 1.95 5.70
N LYS A 59 9.39 2.31 6.85
CA LYS A 59 9.36 1.46 8.05
C LYS A 59 8.41 0.28 7.97
N TYR A 60 7.53 0.23 6.96
CA TYR A 60 6.57 -0.86 6.83
C TYR A 60 7.11 -1.98 5.95
N ARG A 61 6.83 -3.23 6.34
CA ARG A 61 6.90 -4.38 5.44
C ARG A 61 5.70 -4.35 4.50
N LEU A 62 5.96 -4.39 3.19
CA LEU A 62 4.93 -4.33 2.15
C LEU A 62 4.58 -5.74 1.66
N GLU A 63 3.29 -5.99 1.48
CA GLU A 63 2.76 -7.25 0.93
C GLU A 63 1.62 -6.93 -0.05
N ALA A 64 1.61 -7.56 -1.22
CA ALA A 64 0.49 -7.45 -2.15
C ALA A 64 -0.52 -8.53 -1.79
N VAL A 65 -1.75 -8.13 -1.44
CA VAL A 65 -2.79 -9.06 -0.98
C VAL A 65 -4.04 -8.93 -1.84
N GLN A 66 -4.67 -10.07 -2.13
CA GLN A 66 -5.93 -10.11 -2.86
C GLN A 66 -7.10 -9.84 -1.90
N VAL A 67 -8.04 -9.03 -2.35
CA VAL A 67 -9.30 -8.72 -1.65
C VAL A 67 -10.48 -8.94 -2.59
N GLU A 68 -11.65 -9.23 -2.03
CA GLU A 68 -12.87 -9.46 -2.78
C GLU A 68 -13.41 -8.18 -3.45
#